data_AF-A0AAT9T2K5-F1
#
_entry.id   AF-A0AAT9T2K5-F1
#
_cell.length_a   1.000
_cell.length_b   1.000
_cell.length_c   1.000
_cell.angle_alpha   90.00
_cell.angle_beta   90.00
_cell.angle_gamma   90.00
#
_symmetry.space_group_name_H-M   'P 1'
#
loop_
_entity.id
_entity.type
_entity.pdbx_description
1 polymer ?
#
loop_
_entity_poly.entity_id
_entity_poly.type
_entity_poly.pdbx_seq_one_letter_code
_entity_poly.pdbx_strand_id
1 'polypeptide(L)' 'MTTPVDVVGGLSIDLPLEPRILNEHLFDIGLWLMEREIPHQGRISMEPKHRRIRVSVSNAKDAMAFSDRFVMRV' A
#
# COMPACT_ATOMS: atom_id res chain seq x y z
N MET A 1 -8.21 20.26 15.83
CA MET A 1 -6.81 19.81 15.65
C MET A 1 -6.85 18.50 14.90
N THR A 2 -6.48 18.49 13.62
CA THR A 2 -6.29 17.24 12.88
C THR A 2 -4.89 16.74 13.20
N THR A 3 -4.78 15.73 14.06
CA THR A 3 -3.53 15.04 14.31
C THR A 3 -2.98 14.54 12.95
N PRO A 4 -1.72 14.83 12.60
CA PRO A 4 -1.06 14.07 11.55
C PRO A 4 -1.05 12.63 12.06
N VAL A 5 -1.87 11.77 11.45
CA VAL A 5 -1.86 10.34 11.74
C VAL A 5 -0.59 9.80 11.08
N ASP A 6 0.55 10.12 11.67
CA ASP A 6 1.81 9.43 11.47
C ASP A 6 1.92 8.49 12.66
N VAL A 7 1.13 7.41 12.60
CA VAL A 7 1.20 6.36 13.62
C VAL A 7 2.41 5.51 13.25
N VAL A 8 3.50 5.80 13.95
CA VAL A 8 4.66 4.94 14.17
C VAL A 8 4.19 3.49 14.29
N GLY A 9 4.60 2.63 13.35
CA GLY A 9 4.46 1.17 13.45
C GLY A 9 4.10 0.41 12.17
N GLY A 10 3.65 1.09 11.12
CA GLY A 10 3.34 0.44 9.83
C GLY A 10 4.58 0.17 8.97
N LEU A 11 4.72 -1.05 8.44
CA LEU A 11 5.73 -1.34 7.43
C LEU A 11 5.23 -0.83 6.08
N SER A 12 6.02 0.02 5.45
CA SER A 12 5.64 0.73 4.22
C SER A 12 6.33 0.15 3.00
N ILE A 13 5.56 -0.13 1.96
CA ILE A 13 6.00 -0.59 0.65
C ILE A 13 5.70 0.50 -0.38
N ASP A 14 6.70 0.86 -1.18
CA ASP A 14 6.57 1.84 -2.25
C ASP A 14 6.33 1.13 -3.60
N LEU A 15 5.30 1.53 -4.31
CA LEU A 15 4.94 1.08 -5.66
C LEU A 15 5.05 2.25 -6.66
N PRO A 16 5.38 2.00 -7.93
CA PRO A 16 5.43 3.06 -8.93
C PRO A 16 4.04 3.69 -9.12
N LEU A 17 4.00 5.03 -9.16
CA LEU A 17 2.80 5.77 -9.56
C LEU A 17 2.79 5.86 -11.08
N GLU A 18 2.14 4.88 -11.72
CA GLU A 18 1.92 4.86 -13.17
C GLU A 18 0.46 5.20 -13.49
N PRO A 19 0.17 6.41 -14.02
CA PRO A 19 -1.21 6.87 -14.24
C PRO A 19 -2.05 5.94 -15.12
N ARG A 20 -1.43 5.23 -16.07
CA ARG A 20 -2.14 4.34 -17.00
C ARG A 20 -2.76 3.12 -16.34
N ILE A 21 -2.16 2.65 -15.25
CA ILE A 21 -2.57 1.42 -14.54
C ILE A 21 -2.97 1.70 -13.10
N LEU A 22 -3.03 2.98 -12.69
CA LEU A 22 -3.25 3.38 -11.30
C LEU A 22 -4.54 2.79 -10.72
N ASN A 23 -5.64 2.87 -11.48
CA ASN A 23 -6.93 2.37 -11.01
C ASN A 23 -6.92 0.85 -10.87
N GLU A 24 -6.30 0.14 -11.81
CA GLU A 24 -6.15 -1.32 -11.78
C GLU A 24 -5.29 -1.75 -10.58
N HIS A 25 -4.17 -1.07 -10.35
CA HIS A 25 -3.33 -1.31 -9.18
C HIS A 25 -4.05 -1.04 -7.86
N LEU A 26 -4.78 0.08 -7.74
CA LEU A 26 -5.54 0.38 -6.52
C LEU A 26 -6.66 -0.64 -6.28
N PHE A 27 -7.30 -1.12 -7.34
CA PHE A 27 -8.28 -2.19 -7.27
C PHE A 27 -7.65 -3.50 -6.77
N ASP A 28 -6.53 -3.92 -7.36
CA ASP A 28 -5.83 -5.15 -6.98
C ASP A 28 -5.32 -5.10 -5.53
N ILE A 29 -4.83 -3.94 -5.08
CA ILE A 29 -4.43 -3.72 -3.68
C ILE A 29 -5.64 -3.86 -2.76
N GLY A 30 -6.77 -3.25 -3.11
CA GLY A 30 -8.01 -3.35 -2.35
C GLY A 30 -8.51 -4.79 -2.24
N LEU A 31 -8.49 -5.53 -3.35
CA LEU A 31 -8.87 -6.94 -3.37
C LEU A 31 -7.95 -7.78 -2.49
N TRP A 32 -6.63 -7.59 -2.58
CA TRP A 32 -5.67 -8.31 -1.76
C TRP A 32 -5.87 -8.07 -0.25
N LEU A 33 -6.15 -6.83 0.15
CA LEU A 33 -6.44 -6.49 1.55
C LEU A 33 -7.74 -7.16 2.05
N MET A 34 -8.76 -7.25 1.20
CA MET A 34 -10.01 -7.94 1.51
C MET A 34 -9.80 -9.46 1.65
N GLU A 35 -9.08 -10.09 0.72
CA GLU A 35 -8.77 -11.53 0.75
C GLU A 35 -7.95 -11.93 1.98
N ARG A 36 -7.18 -11.00 2.53
CA ARG A 36 -6.37 -11.17 3.73
C ARG A 36 -7.12 -10.82 5.03
N GLU A 37 -8.39 -10.43 4.95
CA GLU A 37 -9.22 -9.99 6.08
C GLU A 37 -8.63 -8.79 6.86
N ILE A 38 -7.85 -7.95 6.17
CA ILE A 38 -7.20 -6.76 6.75
C ILE A 38 -7.52 -5.44 6.03
N PRO A 39 -8.76 -5.21 5.52
CA PRO A 39 -9.08 -4.01 4.74
C PRO A 39 -8.88 -2.70 5.51
N HIS A 40 -8.97 -2.75 6.84
CA HIS A 40 -8.79 -1.59 7.72
C HIS A 40 -7.35 -1.38 8.20
N GLN A 41 -6.46 -2.35 7.96
CA GLN A 41 -5.06 -2.29 8.39
C GLN A 41 -4.12 -1.81 7.29
N GLY A 42 -4.60 -1.75 6.04
CA GLY A 42 -3.89 -1.16 4.91
C GLY A 42 -4.15 0.34 4.83
N ARG A 43 -3.08 1.13 4.81
CA ARG A 43 -3.14 2.56 4.49
C ARG A 43 -2.46 2.81 3.17
N ILE A 44 -3.17 3.48 2.26
CA ILE A 44 -2.64 3.88 0.96
C ILE A 44 -2.48 5.39 0.95
N SER A 45 -1.28 5.87 0.63
CA SER A 45 -0.99 7.28 0.41
C SER A 45 -0.34 7.48 -0.94
N MET A 46 -0.83 8.43 -1.71
CA MET A 46 -0.22 8.81 -2.98
C MET A 46 0.84 9.89 -2.74
N GLU A 47 2.03 9.71 -3.31
CA GLU A 47 3.12 10.69 -3.25
C GLU A 47 3.56 11.09 -4.67
N PRO A 48 2.78 11.96 -5.36
CA PRO A 48 3.05 12.30 -6.77
C PRO A 48 4.43 12.92 -7.01
N LYS A 49 4.93 13.71 -6.05
CA LYS A 49 6.26 14.33 -6.12
C LYS A 49 7.40 13.30 -6.21
N HIS A 50 7.18 12.11 -5.64
CA HIS A 50 8.14 10.99 -5.66
C HIS A 50 7.75 9.91 -6.67
N ARG A 51 6.73 10.16 -7.51
CA ARG A 51 6.18 9.19 -8.48
C ARG A 51 5.90 7.82 -7.87
N ARG A 52 5.36 7.78 -6.64
CA ARG A 52 5.06 6.53 -5.93
C ARG A 52 3.70 6.54 -5.23
N ILE A 53 3.19 5.34 -5.01
CA ILE A 53 2.14 5.03 -4.06
C ILE A 53 2.83 4.34 -2.88
N ARG A 54 2.51 4.74 -1.67
CA ARG A 54 2.98 4.10 -0.46
C ARG A 54 1.83 3.34 0.19
N VAL A 55 2.07 2.05 0.46
CA VAL A 55 1.14 1.16 1.14
C VAL A 55 1.74 0.75 2.48
N SER A 56 1.06 1.06 3.58
CA SER A 56 1.48 0.70 4.92
C SER A 56 0.57 -0.37 5.51
N VAL A 57 1.14 -1.41 6.10
CA VAL A 57 0.41 -2.49 6.78
C VAL A 57 0.96 -2.71 8.20
N SER A 58 0.14 -3.29 9.08
CA SER A 58 0.42 -3.34 10.52
C SER A 58 1.44 -4.40 10.96
N ASN A 59 1.83 -5.37 10.12
CA ASN A 59 2.77 -6.43 10.51
C ASN A 59 3.72 -6.86 9.38
N ALA A 60 4.83 -7.50 9.76
CA ALA A 60 5.91 -7.89 8.85
C ALA A 60 5.55 -9.01 7.88
N LYS A 61 4.68 -9.93 8.29
CA LYS A 61 4.26 -11.05 7.44
C LYS A 61 3.45 -10.54 6.25
N ASP A 62 2.53 -9.61 6.50
CA ASP A 62 1.72 -9.01 5.44
C ASP A 62 2.53 -8.04 4.60
N ALA A 63 3.48 -7.32 5.18
CA ALA A 63 4.38 -6.46 4.41
C ALA A 63 5.23 -7.27 3.42
N MET A 64 5.80 -8.39 3.88
CA MET A 64 6.56 -9.30 3.03
C MET A 64 5.69 -9.91 1.94
N ALA A 65 4.52 -10.47 2.30
CA ALA A 65 3.61 -11.06 1.34
C ALA A 65 3.05 -10.05 0.32
N PHE A 66 2.86 -8.80 0.73
CA PHE A 66 2.47 -7.70 -0.15
C PHE A 66 3.60 -7.38 -1.13
N SER A 67 4.83 -7.26 -0.64
CA SER A 67 6.02 -7.02 -1.46
C SER A 67 6.20 -8.12 -2.51
N ASP A 68 6.10 -9.40 -2.12
CA ASP A 68 6.21 -10.54 -3.03
C ASP A 68 5.15 -10.49 -4.15
N ARG A 69 3.95 -10.02 -3.82
CA ARG A 69 2.84 -9.94 -4.79
C ARG A 69 2.99 -8.78 -5.77
N PHE A 70 3.38 -7.60 -5.29
CA PHE A 70 3.26 -6.34 -6.04
C PHE A 70 4.59 -5.72 -6.47
N VAL A 71 5.71 -6.03 -5.80
CA VAL A 71 7.04 -5.48 -6.14
C VAL A 71 7.76 -6.37 -7.16
N MET A 72 7.58 -7.69 -7.10
CA MET A 72 8.21 -8.63 -8.05
C MET A 72 7.56 -8.67 -9.45
N ARG A 73 6.50 -7.88 -9.70
CA ARG A 73 5.75 -7.87 -10.96
C ARG A 73 6.10 -6.71 -11.90
N VAL A 74 7.19 -5.98 -11.64
CA VAL A 74 7.67 -4.86 -12.48
C VAL A 74 8.94 -5.26 -13.22
#